data_AF-A0A536CXJ7-F1
#
_entry.id   AF-A0A536CXJ7-F1
#
_cell.length_a   1.000
_cell.length_b   1.000
_cell.length_c   1.000
_cell.angle_alpha   90.00
_cell.angle_beta   90.00
_cell.angle_gamma   90.00
#
_symmetry.space_group_name_H-M   'P 1'
#
loop_
_entity.id
_entity.type
_entity.pdbx_description
1 polymer ?
#
loop_
_entity_poly.entity_id
_entity_poly.type
_entity_poly.pdbx_seq_one_letter_code
_entity_poly.pdbx_strand_id
1 'polypeptide(L)'
;MSTVSNVRAATADPAVVHAPTRVAEITSACALCADAQTRALFHVDGALIVACRGCGLVRQDSRPLAEAALYDSDYYATDDPKGGYANYFLDAEVNRRTFAARIRAIERRYGRRGRLLDVGCALGDFLIEAKAAGWDVEGVEISPFAAQQARQRDLRVTVGRLEALDLAPSSFDVVTLYDTIEHVTDPVAMLAAAR
;
A
#
# COMPACT_ATOMS: atom_id res chain seq x y z
N MET A 1 -15.98 -50.34 -14.20
CA MET A 1 -16.65 -50.59 -12.91
C MET A 1 -15.75 -50.09 -11.80
N SER A 2 -16.12 -48.95 -11.20
CA SER A 2 -16.33 -48.78 -9.75
C SER A 2 -15.02 -48.68 -8.94
N THR A 3 -14.77 -47.67 -8.12
CA THR A 3 -15.66 -46.79 -7.37
C THR A 3 -14.94 -45.50 -6.99
N VAL A 4 -15.60 -44.36 -7.23
CA VAL A 4 -15.25 -43.04 -6.67
C VAL A 4 -15.50 -43.10 -5.17
N SER A 5 -14.51 -42.73 -4.35
CA SER A 5 -14.66 -42.63 -2.90
C SER A 5 -15.27 -41.27 -2.53
N ASN A 6 -16.40 -41.32 -1.83
CA ASN A 6 -17.17 -40.17 -1.36
C ASN A 6 -16.40 -39.36 -0.32
N VAL A 7 -15.94 -38.15 -0.69
CA VAL A 7 -15.61 -37.11 0.29
C VAL A 7 -16.92 -36.44 0.70
N ARG A 8 -17.33 -36.67 1.95
CA ARG A 8 -18.48 -36.01 2.57
C ARG A 8 -18.19 -34.51 2.69
N ALA A 9 -19.08 -33.69 2.16
CA ALA A 9 -19.11 -32.25 2.41
C ALA A 9 -19.25 -32.00 3.92
N ALA A 10 -18.23 -31.40 4.53
CA ALA A 10 -18.36 -30.84 5.85
C ALA A 10 -19.27 -29.60 5.74
N THR A 11 -20.35 -29.62 6.49
CA THR A 11 -21.29 -28.51 6.63
C THR A 11 -20.56 -27.30 7.19
N ALA A 12 -20.55 -26.21 6.43
CA ALA A 12 -20.03 -24.92 6.85
C ALA A 12 -20.77 -24.44 8.12
N ASP A 13 -20.01 -24.14 9.16
CA ASP A 13 -20.47 -23.48 10.38
C ASP A 13 -20.96 -22.07 10.00
N PRO A 14 -22.13 -21.60 10.47
CA PRO A 14 -22.66 -20.32 10.03
C PRO A 14 -21.82 -19.19 10.60
N ALA A 15 -21.16 -18.48 9.69
CA ALA A 15 -20.59 -17.14 9.80
C ALA A 15 -20.61 -16.54 11.21
N VAL A 16 -19.48 -16.65 11.91
CA VAL A 16 -19.13 -15.62 12.89
C VAL A 16 -18.80 -14.38 12.08
N VAL A 17 -19.82 -13.57 11.79
CA VAL A 17 -19.64 -12.21 11.32
C VAL A 17 -19.02 -11.44 12.48
N HIS A 18 -17.69 -11.36 12.49
CA HIS A 18 -17.00 -10.38 13.31
C HIS A 18 -17.45 -9.01 12.81
N ALA A 19 -18.25 -8.32 13.62
CA ALA A 19 -18.59 -6.92 13.37
C ALA A 19 -17.29 -6.16 13.12
N PRO A 20 -17.19 -5.36 12.04
CA PRO A 20 -15.98 -4.58 11.80
C PRO A 20 -15.77 -3.70 13.03
N THR A 21 -14.69 -3.98 13.76
CA THR A 21 -14.18 -3.13 14.83
C THR A 21 -14.13 -1.74 14.21
N ARG A 22 -15.00 -0.82 14.64
CA ARG A 22 -15.01 0.54 14.11
C ARG A 22 -13.60 1.07 14.28
N VAL A 23 -12.87 1.16 13.16
CA VAL A 23 -11.51 1.65 13.16
C VAL A 23 -11.64 3.08 13.64
N ALA A 24 -11.14 3.38 14.83
CA ALA A 24 -11.30 4.69 15.44
C ALA A 24 -10.90 5.77 14.41
N GLU A 25 -11.66 6.85 14.27
CA GLU A 25 -11.45 7.81 13.17
C GLU A 25 -10.65 9.03 13.65
N ILE A 26 -9.73 9.51 12.81
CA ILE A 26 -9.11 10.82 12.94
C ILE A 26 -9.97 11.83 12.16
N THR A 27 -10.63 12.74 12.86
CA THR A 27 -11.16 13.97 12.28
C THR A 27 -10.31 15.15 12.76
N SER A 28 -9.49 15.71 11.90
CA SER A 28 -8.67 16.87 12.26
C SER A 28 -8.23 17.67 11.03
N ALA A 29 -7.57 18.80 11.31
CA ALA A 29 -7.08 19.77 10.36
C ALA A 29 -6.35 19.16 9.15
N CYS A 30 -6.26 19.93 8.06
CA CYS A 30 -5.59 19.51 6.85
C CYS A 30 -4.17 19.01 7.13
N ALA A 31 -3.88 17.75 6.79
CA ALA A 31 -2.56 17.15 7.03
C ALA A 31 -1.43 17.80 6.23
N LEU A 32 -1.75 18.65 5.24
CA LEU A 32 -0.75 19.38 4.45
C LEU A 32 -0.44 20.77 5.00
N CYS A 33 -1.45 21.54 5.42
CA CYS A 33 -1.28 22.95 5.82
C CYS A 33 -1.79 23.30 7.22
N ALA A 34 -2.28 22.32 7.99
CA ALA A 34 -2.87 22.47 9.31
C ALA A 34 -4.12 23.38 9.41
N ASP A 35 -4.70 23.81 8.30
CA ASP A 35 -5.98 24.54 8.31
C ASP A 35 -7.14 23.59 8.67
N ALA A 36 -7.94 23.99 9.66
CA ALA A 36 -9.10 23.24 10.12
C ALA A 36 -10.35 23.47 9.24
N GLN A 37 -10.35 24.48 8.37
CA GLN A 37 -11.51 24.81 7.55
C GLN A 37 -11.58 23.95 6.29
N THR A 38 -12.72 23.30 6.11
CA THR A 38 -13.01 22.47 4.94
C THR A 38 -14.31 22.90 4.25
N ARG A 39 -14.46 22.49 2.99
CA ARG A 39 -15.70 22.59 2.20
C ARG A 39 -16.09 21.17 1.78
N ALA A 40 -17.28 20.74 2.18
CA ALA A 40 -17.86 19.48 1.70
C ALA A 40 -18.00 19.49 0.18
N LEU A 41 -17.61 18.38 -0.46
CA LEU A 41 -17.75 18.17 -1.91
C LEU A 41 -18.89 17.19 -2.20
N PHE A 42 -18.76 15.94 -1.77
CA PHE A 42 -19.71 14.86 -2.02
C PHE A 42 -19.44 13.67 -1.09
N HIS A 43 -20.32 12.67 -1.11
CA HIS A 43 -20.12 11.39 -0.42
C HIS A 43 -19.82 10.29 -1.43
N VAL A 44 -18.94 9.35 -1.08
CA VAL A 44 -18.68 8.11 -1.82
C VAL A 44 -18.69 6.97 -0.82
N ASP A 45 -19.53 5.96 -1.02
CA ASP A 45 -19.63 4.77 -0.17
C ASP A 45 -19.71 5.07 1.35
N GLY A 46 -20.46 6.12 1.70
CA GLY A 46 -20.64 6.58 3.08
C GLY A 46 -19.52 7.47 3.62
N ALA A 47 -18.41 7.63 2.90
CA ALA A 47 -17.32 8.52 3.24
C ALA A 47 -17.57 9.95 2.71
N LEU A 48 -17.42 10.96 3.56
CA LEU A 48 -17.49 12.37 3.17
C LEU A 48 -16.15 12.82 2.57
N ILE A 49 -16.20 13.38 1.36
CA ILE A 49 -15.05 13.99 0.68
C ILE A 49 -15.11 15.51 0.85
N VAL A 50 -14.00 16.09 1.28
CA VAL A 50 -13.85 17.52 1.57
C VAL A 50 -12.65 18.14 0.86
N ALA A 51 -12.72 19.43 0.57
CA ALA A 51 -11.59 20.25 0.15
C ALA A 51 -11.15 21.19 1.28
N CYS A 52 -9.85 21.24 1.58
CA CYS A 52 -9.29 22.23 2.50
C CYS A 52 -9.42 23.65 1.93
N ARG A 53 -9.80 24.64 2.76
CA ARG A 53 -9.91 26.04 2.33
C ARG A 53 -8.56 26.76 2.22
N GLY A 54 -7.57 26.39 3.03
CA GLY A 54 -6.24 26.99 2.99
C GLY A 54 -5.38 26.57 1.80
N CYS A 55 -5.31 25.26 1.51
CA CYS A 55 -4.41 24.73 0.46
C CYS A 55 -5.11 23.99 -0.68
N GLY A 56 -6.42 23.78 -0.61
CA GLY A 56 -7.18 23.11 -1.66
C GLY A 56 -7.07 21.58 -1.70
N LEU A 57 -6.32 20.94 -0.80
CA LEU A 57 -6.20 19.47 -0.76
C LEU A 57 -7.58 18.82 -0.63
N VAL A 58 -7.88 17.89 -1.53
CA VAL A 58 -9.07 17.04 -1.49
C VAL A 58 -8.73 15.76 -0.73
N ARG A 59 -9.56 15.40 0.25
CA ARG A 59 -9.35 14.23 1.11
C ARG A 59 -10.67 13.71 1.66
N GLN A 60 -10.64 12.50 2.20
CA GLN A 60 -11.69 12.03 3.10
C GLN A 60 -11.69 12.89 4.38
N ASP A 61 -12.88 13.22 4.88
CA ASP A 61 -13.03 14.07 6.06
C ASP A 61 -12.50 13.39 7.33
N SER A 62 -12.85 12.12 7.50
CA SER A 62 -12.32 11.22 8.51
C SER A 62 -11.42 10.17 7.89
N ARG A 63 -10.39 9.73 8.60
CA ARG A 63 -9.53 8.62 8.19
C ARG A 63 -9.36 7.62 9.33
N PRO A 64 -9.29 6.31 9.06
CA PRO A 64 -9.05 5.28 10.06
C PRO A 64 -7.72 5.49 10.81
N LEU A 65 -7.72 5.34 12.15
CA LEU A 65 -6.56 5.37 13.04
C LEU A 65 -5.68 4.12 12.87
N ALA A 66 -6.29 2.96 12.67
CA ALA A 66 -5.59 1.69 12.51
C ALA A 66 -5.39 1.35 11.03
N GLU A 67 -4.54 2.13 10.35
CA GLU A 67 -4.24 1.98 8.91
C GLU A 67 -3.79 0.55 8.55
N ALA A 68 -2.95 -0.08 9.38
CA ALA A 68 -2.45 -1.45 9.15
C ALA A 68 -3.58 -2.52 9.14
N ALA A 69 -4.69 -2.27 9.84
CA ALA A 69 -5.83 -3.19 9.87
C ALA A 69 -6.63 -3.18 8.56
N LEU A 70 -6.41 -2.20 7.68
CA LEU A 70 -7.03 -2.15 6.35
C LEU A 70 -6.27 -2.99 5.33
N TYR A 71 -4.99 -3.25 5.58
CA TYR A 71 -4.07 -3.99 4.69
C TYR A 71 -3.80 -5.39 5.22
N ASP A 72 -4.87 -6.09 5.63
CA ASP A 72 -4.81 -7.48 6.09
C ASP A 72 -4.72 -8.48 4.92
N SER A 73 -4.83 -9.77 5.21
CA SER A 73 -4.84 -10.80 4.16
C SER A 73 -6.01 -10.65 3.19
N ASP A 74 -7.17 -10.16 3.65
CA ASP A 74 -8.35 -10.05 2.80
C ASP A 74 -8.15 -8.98 1.72
N TYR A 75 -7.44 -7.89 2.06
CA TYR A 75 -7.05 -6.87 1.09
C TYR A 75 -6.20 -7.44 -0.06
N TYR A 76 -5.28 -8.37 0.24
CA TYR A 76 -4.31 -8.88 -0.74
C TYR A 76 -4.69 -10.22 -1.41
N ALA A 77 -5.56 -11.02 -0.81
CA ALA A 77 -5.76 -12.43 -1.18
C ALA A 77 -7.19 -12.79 -1.60
N THR A 78 -8.06 -11.81 -1.88
CA THR A 78 -9.47 -12.07 -2.27
C THR A 78 -9.73 -11.74 -3.75
N ASP A 79 -10.71 -12.43 -4.34
CA ASP A 79 -11.26 -12.17 -5.68
C ASP A 79 -12.25 -10.97 -5.70
N ASP A 80 -12.51 -10.37 -4.53
CA ASP A 80 -13.31 -9.15 -4.32
C ASP A 80 -12.50 -8.18 -3.44
N PRO A 81 -11.49 -7.53 -4.02
CA PRO A 81 -10.51 -6.77 -3.26
C PRO A 81 -11.16 -5.53 -2.66
N LYS A 82 -10.90 -5.29 -1.37
CA LYS A 82 -11.23 -4.03 -0.68
C LYS A 82 -10.37 -2.85 -1.14
N GLY A 83 -9.69 -2.96 -2.29
CA GLY A 83 -8.72 -2.01 -2.84
C GLY A 83 -8.71 -2.03 -4.38
N GLY A 84 -8.16 -0.99 -5.00
CA GLY A 84 -8.25 -0.72 -6.44
C GLY A 84 -7.57 -1.73 -7.40
N TYR A 85 -7.03 -2.84 -6.90
CA TYR A 85 -6.45 -3.93 -7.71
C TYR A 85 -7.30 -5.17 -7.58
N ALA A 86 -7.87 -5.64 -8.71
CA ALA A 86 -8.79 -6.78 -8.80
C ALA A 86 -8.22 -8.05 -8.13
N ASN A 87 -6.92 -8.29 -8.27
CA ASN A 87 -6.16 -9.29 -7.53
C ASN A 87 -4.66 -9.05 -7.76
N TYR A 88 -3.91 -8.70 -6.71
CA TYR A 88 -2.47 -8.41 -6.82
C TYR A 88 -1.65 -9.57 -7.42
N PHE A 89 -2.10 -10.83 -7.26
CA PHE A 89 -1.43 -11.99 -7.88
C PHE A 89 -1.76 -12.16 -9.37
N LEU A 90 -2.96 -11.79 -9.81
CA LEU A 90 -3.37 -11.90 -11.21
C LEU A 90 -2.90 -10.69 -12.05
N ASP A 91 -2.79 -9.53 -11.42
CA ASP A 91 -2.45 -8.27 -12.11
C ASP A 91 -0.93 -8.08 -12.30
N ALA A 92 -0.08 -8.95 -11.74
CA ALA A 92 1.38 -8.81 -11.82
C ALA A 92 1.91 -8.71 -13.27
N GLU A 93 1.40 -9.53 -14.19
CA GLU A 93 1.81 -9.49 -15.61
C GLU A 93 1.25 -8.25 -16.35
N VAL A 94 0.05 -7.81 -15.97
CA VAL A 94 -0.58 -6.58 -16.53
C VAL A 94 0.23 -5.35 -16.08
N ASN A 95 0.61 -5.32 -14.80
CA ASN A 95 1.34 -4.22 -14.19
C ASN A 95 2.81 -4.18 -14.60
N ARG A 96 3.38 -5.30 -15.08
CA ARG A 96 4.76 -5.39 -15.52
C ARG A 96 5.16 -4.31 -16.51
N ARG A 97 4.30 -4.02 -17.50
CA ARG A 97 4.55 -2.95 -18.48
C ARG A 97 4.61 -1.57 -17.83
N THR A 98 3.73 -1.33 -16.87
CA THR A 98 3.68 -0.09 -16.08
C THR A 98 4.94 0.05 -15.22
N PHE A 99 5.36 -1.01 -14.53
CA PHE A 99 6.58 -1.01 -13.73
C PHE A 99 7.83 -0.81 -14.59
N ALA A 100 7.95 -1.49 -15.71
CA ALA A 100 9.03 -1.27 -16.67
C ALA A 100 9.07 0.18 -17.19
N ALA A 101 7.91 0.81 -17.42
CA ALA A 101 7.86 2.23 -17.78
C ALA A 101 8.31 3.16 -16.64
N ARG A 102 7.88 2.88 -15.40
CA ARG A 102 8.31 3.58 -14.18
C ARG A 102 9.82 3.48 -13.97
N ILE A 103 10.40 2.28 -14.07
CA ILE A 103 11.85 2.03 -13.96
C ILE A 103 12.62 2.82 -15.03
N ARG A 104 12.19 2.76 -16.29
CA ARG A 104 12.83 3.56 -17.36
C ARG A 104 12.76 5.06 -17.09
N ALA A 105 11.68 5.55 -16.48
CA ALA A 105 11.57 6.96 -16.11
C ALA A 105 12.56 7.35 -15.01
N ILE A 106 12.72 6.49 -14.00
CA ILE A 106 13.73 6.65 -12.94
C ILE A 106 15.13 6.69 -13.57
N GLU A 107 15.47 5.71 -14.41
CA GLU A 107 16.78 5.62 -15.07
C GLU A 107 17.08 6.86 -15.92
N ARG A 108 16.10 7.36 -16.68
CA ARG A 108 16.26 8.61 -17.46
C ARG A 108 16.50 9.83 -16.57
N ARG A 109 15.83 9.90 -15.42
CA ARG A 109 15.90 11.06 -14.51
C ARG A 109 17.15 11.04 -13.63
N TYR A 110 17.58 9.86 -13.21
CA TYR A 110 18.71 9.67 -12.30
C TYR A 110 20.03 9.42 -13.03
N GLY A 111 19.98 8.85 -14.23
CA GLY A 111 21.14 8.65 -15.11
C GLY A 111 22.01 7.43 -14.78
N ARG A 112 21.76 6.74 -13.67
CA ARG A 112 22.43 5.49 -13.28
C ARG A 112 21.48 4.58 -12.50
N ARG A 113 21.94 3.37 -12.19
CA ARG A 113 21.30 2.48 -11.22
C ARG A 113 22.00 2.63 -9.87
N GLY A 114 21.34 2.18 -8.82
CA GLY A 114 21.82 2.34 -7.46
C GLY A 114 20.94 1.59 -6.47
N ARG A 115 20.90 2.10 -5.24
CA ARG A 115 20.03 1.59 -4.19
C ARG A 115 18.64 2.21 -4.28
N LEU A 116 17.61 1.37 -4.38
CA LEU A 116 16.20 1.79 -4.47
C LEU A 116 15.43 1.28 -3.26
N LEU A 117 14.70 2.18 -2.59
CA LEU A 117 13.71 1.85 -1.57
C LEU A 117 12.31 2.06 -2.13
N ASP A 118 11.45 1.06 -2.04
CA ASP A 118 10.02 1.21 -2.34
C ASP A 118 9.20 1.19 -1.04
N VAL A 119 8.45 2.26 -0.80
CA VAL A 119 7.66 2.46 0.43
C VAL A 119 6.19 2.15 0.13
N GLY A 120 5.63 1.18 0.86
CA GLY A 120 4.36 0.53 0.52
C GLY A 120 4.56 -0.48 -0.61
N CYS A 121 5.59 -1.32 -0.51
CA CYS A 121 5.99 -2.20 -1.61
C CYS A 121 5.03 -3.38 -1.87
N ALA A 122 3.97 -3.54 -1.07
CA ALA A 122 2.96 -4.56 -1.22
C ALA A 122 3.58 -5.97 -1.35
N LEU A 123 3.17 -6.74 -2.37
CA LEU A 123 3.72 -8.09 -2.64
C LEU A 123 5.10 -8.06 -3.33
N GLY A 124 5.63 -6.87 -3.64
CA GLY A 124 6.99 -6.69 -4.17
C GLY A 124 7.13 -6.78 -5.69
N ASP A 125 6.04 -6.71 -6.47
CA ASP A 125 6.11 -6.84 -7.93
C ASP A 125 6.97 -5.77 -8.60
N PHE A 126 6.87 -4.52 -8.13
CA PHE A 126 7.74 -3.45 -8.61
C PHE A 126 9.22 -3.70 -8.28
N LEU A 127 9.51 -4.16 -7.06
CA LEU A 127 10.87 -4.49 -6.62
C LEU A 127 11.48 -5.62 -7.46
N ILE A 128 10.69 -6.61 -7.88
CA ILE A 128 11.16 -7.71 -8.75
C ILE A 128 11.59 -7.17 -10.11
N GLU A 129 10.76 -6.34 -10.74
CA GLU A 129 11.10 -5.75 -12.04
C GLU A 129 12.31 -4.80 -11.92
N ALA A 130 12.41 -4.03 -10.83
CA ALA A 130 13.55 -3.16 -10.58
C ALA A 130 14.85 -3.95 -10.34
N LYS A 131 14.79 -5.04 -9.56
CA LYS A 131 15.90 -5.98 -9.33
C LYS A 131 16.34 -6.63 -10.65
N ALA A 132 15.39 -7.07 -11.47
CA ALA A 132 15.67 -7.63 -12.80
C ALA A 132 16.31 -6.61 -13.76
N ALA A 133 15.97 -5.33 -13.62
CA ALA A 133 16.63 -4.23 -14.34
C ALA A 133 18.02 -3.86 -13.78
N GLY A 134 18.46 -4.47 -12.68
CA GLY A 134 19.79 -4.29 -12.09
C GLY A 134 19.89 -3.25 -10.97
N TRP A 135 18.77 -2.92 -10.31
CA TRP A 135 18.77 -2.10 -9.10
C TRP A 135 19.07 -2.93 -7.85
N ASP A 136 19.70 -2.31 -6.85
CA ASP A 136 19.83 -2.86 -5.50
C ASP A 136 18.61 -2.47 -4.68
N VAL A 137 17.66 -3.38 -4.48
CA VAL A 137 16.31 -3.03 -4.02
C VAL A 137 16.02 -3.45 -2.58
N GLU A 138 15.30 -2.60 -1.85
CA GLU A 138 14.70 -2.88 -0.54
C GLU A 138 13.27 -2.32 -0.49
N GLY A 139 12.41 -2.91 0.34
CA GLY A 139 11.02 -2.50 0.50
C GLY A 139 10.66 -2.21 1.96
N VAL A 140 9.69 -1.33 2.16
CA VAL A 140 8.98 -1.12 3.43
C VAL A 140 7.51 -1.37 3.20
N GLU A 141 6.89 -2.17 4.06
CA GLU A 141 5.47 -2.51 3.94
C GLU A 141 4.82 -2.56 5.33
N ILE A 142 3.66 -1.93 5.50
CA ILE A 142 2.99 -1.89 6.80
C ILE A 142 2.30 -3.22 7.12
N SER A 143 1.85 -3.96 6.09
CA SER A 143 1.21 -5.26 6.20
C SER A 143 2.24 -6.37 6.46
N PRO A 144 2.19 -7.05 7.63
CA PRO A 144 3.06 -8.19 7.90
C PRO A 144 2.84 -9.34 6.90
N PHE A 145 1.61 -9.51 6.42
CA PHE A 145 1.25 -10.52 5.43
C PHE A 145 1.92 -10.24 4.08
N ALA A 146 1.72 -9.05 3.51
CA ALA A 146 2.30 -8.71 2.21
C ALA A 146 3.83 -8.72 2.25
N ALA A 147 4.43 -8.20 3.33
CA ALA A 147 5.87 -8.28 3.55
C ALA A 147 6.38 -9.72 3.61
N GLN A 148 5.64 -10.64 4.24
CA GLN A 148 6.00 -12.06 4.27
C GLN A 148 5.96 -12.66 2.87
N GLN A 149 4.91 -12.39 2.09
CA GLN A 149 4.80 -12.85 0.70
C GLN A 149 5.93 -12.31 -0.18
N ALA A 150 6.28 -11.02 -0.04
CA ALA A 150 7.40 -10.41 -0.75
C ALA A 150 8.74 -11.08 -0.38
N ARG A 151 8.97 -11.36 0.91
CA ARG A 151 10.18 -12.06 1.39
C ARG A 151 10.31 -13.48 0.84
N GLN A 152 9.20 -14.21 0.67
CA GLN A 152 9.19 -15.53 0.02
C GLN A 152 9.62 -15.48 -1.46
N ARG A 153 9.63 -14.28 -2.06
CA ARG A 153 10.07 -14.01 -3.44
C ARG A 153 11.51 -13.46 -3.48
N ASP A 154 12.33 -13.75 -2.46
CA ASP A 154 13.73 -13.32 -2.32
C ASP A 154 13.94 -11.79 -2.33
N LEU A 155 13.00 -11.05 -1.72
CA LEU A 155 13.09 -9.60 -1.53
C LEU A 155 13.46 -9.24 -0.08
N ARG A 156 14.25 -8.17 0.08
CA ARG A 156 14.54 -7.56 1.38
C ARG A 156 13.42 -6.57 1.70
N VAL A 157 12.49 -6.96 2.55
CA VAL A 157 11.37 -6.12 2.98
C VAL A 157 11.36 -5.97 4.49
N THR A 158 11.16 -4.75 4.99
CA THR A 158 10.98 -4.43 6.41
C THR A 158 9.51 -4.15 6.68
N VAL A 159 8.98 -4.74 7.76
CA VAL A 159 7.59 -4.48 8.18
C VAL A 159 7.56 -3.21 9.01
N GLY A 160 6.76 -2.23 8.61
CA GLY A 160 6.58 -1.00 9.38
C GLY A 160 6.23 0.21 8.52
N ARG A 161 6.33 1.38 9.17
CA ARG A 161 6.18 2.69 8.53
C ARG A 161 7.56 3.30 8.32
N LEU A 162 7.78 4.00 7.21
CA LEU A 162 9.09 4.58 6.87
C LEU A 162 9.62 5.47 8.01
N GLU A 163 8.78 6.35 8.55
CA GLU A 163 9.12 7.29 9.61
C GLU A 163 9.46 6.64 10.96
N ALA A 164 9.19 5.34 11.11
CA ALA A 164 9.54 4.57 12.30
C ALA A 164 10.82 3.73 12.13
N LEU A 165 11.44 3.74 10.95
CA LEU A 165 12.65 2.99 10.68
C LEU A 165 13.89 3.84 10.96
N ASP A 166 14.89 3.19 11.58
CA ASP A 166 16.22 3.77 11.76
C ASP A 166 17.07 3.49 10.51
N LEU A 167 16.83 4.25 9.44
CA LEU A 167 17.60 4.18 8.20
C LEU A 167 18.72 5.20 8.23
N ALA A 168 19.92 4.78 7.82
CA ALA A 168 21.04 5.71 7.69
C ALA A 168 20.70 6.80 6.65
N PRO A 169 21.00 8.08 6.92
CA PRO A 169 20.79 9.16 5.97
C PRO A 169 21.51 8.88 4.64
N SER A 170 20.89 9.27 3.52
CA SER A 170 21.45 9.08 2.17
C SER A 170 21.83 7.63 1.83
N SER A 171 21.18 6.64 2.46
CA SER A 171 21.45 5.22 2.21
C SER A 171 20.83 4.70 0.92
N PHE A 172 19.85 5.41 0.35
CA PHE A 172 19.21 5.07 -0.92
C PHE A 172 19.41 6.18 -1.95
N ASP A 173 19.64 5.78 -3.20
CA ASP A 173 19.78 6.69 -4.33
C ASP A 173 18.40 7.16 -4.85
N VAL A 174 17.39 6.30 -4.72
CA VAL A 174 16.00 6.55 -5.15
C VAL A 174 15.03 5.99 -4.10
N VAL A 175 14.00 6.78 -3.76
CA VAL A 175 12.87 6.33 -2.93
C VAL A 175 11.58 6.48 -3.76
N THR A 176 10.78 5.43 -3.83
CA THR A 176 9.48 5.42 -4.51
C THR A 176 8.33 5.23 -3.51
N LEU A 177 7.19 5.86 -3.81
CA LEU A 177 5.95 5.79 -3.02
C LEU A 177 4.77 5.59 -3.98
N TYR A 178 4.85 4.57 -4.83
CA TYR A 178 3.83 4.32 -5.86
C TYR A 178 2.55 3.79 -5.23
N ASP A 179 1.44 4.46 -5.49
CA ASP A 179 0.11 4.05 -5.02
C ASP A 179 0.07 3.92 -3.47
N THR A 180 0.91 4.72 -2.78
CA THR A 180 1.08 4.73 -1.31
C THR A 180 0.73 6.09 -0.70
N ILE A 181 1.26 7.19 -1.24
CA ILE A 181 1.23 8.52 -0.59
C ILE A 181 -0.18 9.05 -0.35
N GLU A 182 -1.14 8.67 -1.18
CA GLU A 182 -2.56 9.01 -1.09
C GLU A 182 -3.27 8.33 0.09
N HIS A 183 -2.72 7.23 0.60
CA HIS A 183 -3.29 6.46 1.70
C HIS A 183 -2.79 6.93 3.07
N VAL A 184 -1.68 7.67 3.10
CA VAL A 184 -0.98 8.03 4.33
C VAL A 184 -1.74 9.08 5.13
N THR A 185 -1.82 8.87 6.43
CA THR A 185 -2.46 9.79 7.38
C THR A 185 -1.70 11.13 7.51
N ASP A 186 -0.38 11.08 7.60
CA ASP A 186 0.54 12.22 7.62
C ASP A 186 1.58 12.15 6.48
N PRO A 187 1.24 12.66 5.27
CA PRO A 187 2.16 12.63 4.13
C PRO A 187 3.36 13.56 4.32
N VAL A 188 3.28 14.58 5.18
CA VAL A 188 4.39 15.51 5.43
C VAL A 188 5.48 14.80 6.22
N ALA A 189 5.13 14.09 7.29
CA ALA A 189 6.07 13.28 8.05
C ALA A 189 6.73 12.20 7.19
N MET A 190 5.94 11.49 6.36
CA MET A 190 6.48 10.48 5.45
C MET A 190 7.46 11.06 4.43
N LEU A 191 7.11 12.17 3.77
CA LEU A 191 8.00 12.82 2.81
C LEU A 191 9.25 13.42 3.48
N ALA A 192 9.18 13.80 4.75
CA ALA A 192 10.35 14.23 5.52
C ALA A 192 11.29 13.05 5.80
N ALA A 193 10.76 11.86 6.10
CA ALA A 193 11.55 10.64 6.31
C ALA A 193 12.15 10.07 5.01
N ALA A 194 11.60 10.42 3.84
CA ALA A 194 12.08 9.98 2.53
C ALA A 194 13.17 10.88 1.92
N ARG A 195 13.68 11.87 2.65
CA ARG A 195 14.72 12.82 2.21
C ARG A 195 16.11 12.42 2.69
#